data_AF-A0A4Q5ALD8-F1
#
_entry.id   AF-A0A4Q5ALD8-F1
#
_cell.length_a   1.000
_cell.length_b   1.000
_cell.length_c   1.000
_cell.angle_alpha   90.00
_cell.angle_beta   90.00
_cell.angle_gamma   90.00
#
_symmetry.space_group_name_H-M   'P 1'
#
loop_
_entity.id
_entity.type
_entity.pdbx_description
1 polymer ?
#
loop_
_entity_poly.entity_id
_entity_poly.type
_entity_poly.pdbx_seq_one_letter_code
_entity_poly.pdbx_strand_id
1 'polypeptide(L)'
;MADEPDEPERPDDAGGHFDDAELEAMLENFEEEFHEGEGGAGESADPTGDEPSFEDELEGLLGDKAKAAFICTRLNSAELLAAFCQISDISAECIGSEQGAVAVVHNLDGDGPEAAVKDLTKVVGGLSGLLVVNRADKVEATVYYDGQAGEQLPPPFVFPSLAPFVEDVMLGISTVQDVLAQSDDVVSSDAMGQTRAYGIIAKHTHMGGGQSSIE
;
A
#
# COMPACT_ATOMS: atom_id res chain seq x y z
N MET A 1 -83.55 -28.77 -39.76
CA MET A 1 -83.06 -27.40 -39.95
C MET A 1 -82.86 -26.86 -38.55
N ALA A 2 -81.83 -27.23 -37.77
CA ALA A 2 -80.41 -27.37 -38.08
C ALA A 2 -79.87 -26.10 -38.71
N ASP A 3 -79.29 -25.23 -37.87
CA ASP A 3 -78.24 -24.25 -38.18
C ASP A 3 -77.69 -23.66 -36.85
N GLU A 4 -76.59 -24.24 -36.35
CA GLU A 4 -75.46 -23.53 -35.70
C GLU A 4 -74.52 -23.11 -36.85
N PRO A 5 -73.67 -22.05 -36.78
CA PRO A 5 -72.72 -21.67 -35.70
C PRO A 5 -72.66 -20.12 -35.48
N ASP A 6 -71.77 -19.42 -34.77
CA ASP A 6 -70.30 -19.42 -34.67
C ASP A 6 -69.89 -18.52 -33.48
N GLU A 7 -69.05 -19.03 -32.56
CA GLU A 7 -68.41 -18.24 -31.50
C GLU A 7 -67.05 -17.73 -31.98
N PRO A 8 -66.69 -16.45 -31.81
CA PRO A 8 -65.40 -15.95 -32.25
C PRO A 8 -64.25 -16.49 -31.39
N GLU A 9 -63.30 -17.16 -32.05
CA GLU A 9 -62.07 -17.72 -31.49
C GLU A 9 -61.19 -16.65 -30.83
N ARG A 10 -60.60 -17.02 -29.69
CA ARG A 10 -59.61 -16.24 -28.95
C ARG A 10 -58.29 -16.25 -29.74
N PRO A 11 -57.61 -15.11 -29.93
CA PRO A 11 -56.35 -15.09 -30.66
C PRO A 11 -55.26 -15.83 -29.86
N ASP A 12 -54.54 -16.66 -30.60
CA ASP A 12 -53.51 -17.58 -30.16
C ASP A 12 -52.29 -16.90 -29.51
N ASP A 13 -51.68 -17.72 -28.67
CA ASP A 13 -50.38 -17.63 -28.02
C ASP A 13 -49.31 -16.93 -28.89
N ALA A 14 -48.85 -15.76 -28.44
CA ALA A 14 -47.67 -15.09 -28.98
C ALA A 14 -46.40 -15.79 -28.47
N GLY A 15 -46.16 -17.01 -28.95
CA GLY A 15 -44.86 -17.66 -28.90
C GLY A 15 -43.96 -17.03 -29.96
N GLY A 16 -43.23 -15.96 -29.59
CA GLY A 16 -42.20 -15.38 -30.43
C GLY A 16 -41.08 -16.38 -30.68
N HIS A 17 -41.16 -17.11 -31.79
CA HIS A 17 -40.03 -17.82 -32.34
C HIS A 17 -39.06 -16.76 -32.89
N PHE A 18 -37.96 -16.55 -32.17
CA PHE A 18 -36.80 -15.86 -32.70
C PHE A 18 -36.30 -16.68 -33.90
N ASP A 19 -36.24 -16.07 -35.08
CA ASP A 19 -35.65 -16.71 -36.25
C ASP A 19 -34.12 -16.79 -36.05
N ASP A 20 -33.51 -17.95 -36.30
CA ASP A 20 -32.06 -18.17 -36.09
C ASP A 20 -31.19 -17.12 -36.81
N ALA A 21 -31.68 -16.56 -37.91
CA ALA A 21 -31.02 -15.51 -38.67
C ALA A 21 -30.96 -14.14 -37.95
N GLU A 22 -31.95 -13.81 -37.12
CA GLU A 22 -31.90 -12.59 -36.30
C GLU A 22 -30.93 -12.77 -35.12
N LEU A 23 -30.84 -13.98 -34.58
CA LEU A 23 -29.89 -14.29 -33.51
C LEU A 23 -28.45 -14.28 -34.02
N GLU A 24 -28.19 -14.81 -35.21
CA GLU A 24 -26.88 -14.71 -35.87
C GLU A 24 -26.51 -13.25 -36.18
N ALA A 25 -27.44 -12.44 -36.70
CA ALA A 25 -27.18 -11.03 -36.96
C ALA A 25 -26.89 -10.23 -35.68
N MET A 26 -27.54 -10.57 -34.56
CA MET A 26 -27.25 -9.94 -33.26
C MET A 26 -25.89 -10.38 -32.70
N LEU A 27 -25.49 -11.63 -32.92
CA LEU A 27 -24.17 -12.15 -32.52
C LEU A 27 -23.05 -11.56 -33.38
N GLU A 28 -23.25 -11.45 -34.69
CA GLU A 28 -22.29 -10.81 -35.61
C GLU A 28 -22.13 -9.32 -35.29
N ASN A 29 -23.23 -8.59 -35.04
CA ASN A 29 -23.16 -7.20 -34.62
C ASN A 29 -22.44 -7.05 -33.25
N PHE A 30 -22.60 -8.01 -32.34
CA PHE A 30 -21.89 -8.02 -31.06
C PHE A 30 -20.39 -8.34 -31.20
N GLU A 31 -20.02 -9.25 -32.10
CA GLU A 31 -18.61 -9.57 -32.42
C GLU A 31 -17.92 -8.42 -33.18
N GLU A 32 -18.64 -7.67 -34.02
CA GLU A 32 -18.13 -6.45 -34.67
C GLU A 32 -17.96 -5.31 -33.64
N GLU A 33 -18.87 -5.16 -32.68
CA GLU A 33 -18.79 -4.15 -31.62
C GLU A 33 -17.62 -4.41 -30.65
N PHE A 34 -17.22 -5.68 -30.44
CA PHE A 34 -16.02 -6.04 -29.69
C PHE A 34 -14.72 -5.89 -30.51
N HIS A 35 -14.73 -6.18 -31.81
CA HIS A 35 -13.54 -6.05 -32.67
C HIS A 35 -13.21 -4.60 -33.07
N GLU A 36 -14.18 -3.69 -33.15
CA GLU A 36 -13.91 -2.25 -33.36
C GLU A 36 -13.43 -1.52 -32.08
N GLY A 37 -13.37 -2.21 -30.94
CA GLY A 37 -12.75 -1.74 -29.70
C GLY A 37 -11.34 -2.30 -29.42
N GLU A 38 -10.92 -3.38 -30.09
CA GLU A 38 -9.63 -4.06 -29.84
C GLU A 38 -8.61 -3.75 -30.93
N GLY A 39 -8.10 -2.51 -30.86
CA GLY A 39 -6.95 -2.05 -31.63
C GLY A 39 -5.99 -1.24 -30.76
N GLY A 40 -5.55 -1.80 -29.64
CA GLY A 40 -4.69 -1.08 -28.70
C GLY A 40 -4.09 -1.94 -27.58
N ALA A 41 -3.62 -3.16 -27.89
CA ALA A 41 -2.73 -3.86 -26.99
C ALA A 41 -1.35 -3.16 -27.00
N GLY A 42 -1.15 -2.30 -26.00
CA GLY A 42 0.14 -1.69 -25.66
C GLY A 42 0.34 -0.29 -26.22
N GLU A 43 -0.13 0.73 -25.49
CA GLU A 43 0.67 1.89 -25.07
C GLU A 43 -0.18 2.80 -24.16
N SER A 44 0.32 3.07 -22.96
CA SER A 44 -0.03 4.20 -22.09
C SER A 44 -1.50 4.38 -21.67
N ALA A 45 -1.92 3.65 -20.64
CA ALA A 45 -2.81 4.25 -19.66
C ALA A 45 -1.94 5.15 -18.75
N ASP A 46 -1.80 6.42 -19.13
CA ASP A 46 -1.53 7.50 -18.19
C ASP A 46 -2.82 8.30 -18.03
N PRO A 47 -3.60 8.07 -16.96
CA PRO A 47 -4.60 9.01 -16.51
C PRO A 47 -4.10 9.60 -15.19
N THR A 48 -3.24 10.61 -15.24
CA THR A 48 -3.04 11.54 -14.12
C THR A 48 -2.82 10.89 -12.74
N GLY A 49 -1.64 10.30 -12.54
CA GLY A 49 -0.78 10.53 -11.37
C GLY A 49 -1.19 10.21 -9.93
N ASP A 50 -2.43 9.82 -9.61
CA ASP A 50 -2.84 9.61 -8.20
C ASP A 50 -3.81 8.44 -7.94
N GLU A 51 -4.33 7.76 -8.98
CA GLU A 51 -5.16 6.55 -8.77
C GLU A 51 -4.30 5.28 -8.85
N PRO A 52 -4.39 4.36 -7.86
CA PRO A 52 -3.67 3.09 -7.92
C PRO A 52 -4.12 2.30 -9.16
N SER A 53 -3.18 1.66 -9.86
CA SER A 53 -3.54 0.83 -11.01
C SER A 53 -4.47 -0.29 -10.55
N PHE A 54 -5.42 -0.70 -11.40
CA PHE A 54 -6.27 -1.87 -11.14
C PHE A 54 -5.43 -3.12 -10.84
N GLU A 55 -4.23 -3.22 -11.42
CA GLU A 55 -3.27 -4.28 -11.13
C GLU A 55 -2.75 -4.20 -9.69
N ASP A 56 -2.42 -3.00 -9.19
CA ASP A 56 -1.98 -2.79 -7.79
C ASP A 56 -3.10 -3.13 -6.79
N GLU A 57 -4.36 -2.82 -7.13
CA GLU A 57 -5.51 -3.20 -6.31
C GLU A 57 -5.69 -4.72 -6.26
N LEU A 58 -5.55 -5.40 -7.40
CA LEU A 58 -5.65 -6.84 -7.50
C LEU A 58 -4.50 -7.54 -6.76
N GLU A 59 -3.27 -7.08 -6.94
CA GLU A 59 -2.08 -7.56 -6.20
C GLU A 59 -2.23 -7.32 -4.70
N GLY A 60 -2.80 -6.17 -4.31
CA GLY A 60 -3.16 -5.90 -2.93
C GLY A 60 -4.16 -6.91 -2.36
N LEU A 61 -5.19 -7.26 -3.13
CA LEU A 61 -6.21 -8.24 -2.75
C LEU A 61 -5.65 -9.66 -2.67
N LEU A 62 -4.68 -9.98 -3.54
CA LEU A 62 -3.93 -11.24 -3.52
C LEU A 62 -2.90 -11.26 -2.38
N GLY A 63 -2.59 -10.11 -1.78
CA GLY A 63 -1.58 -9.94 -0.74
C GLY A 63 -0.15 -9.78 -1.28
N ASP A 64 0.00 -9.70 -2.60
CA ASP A 64 1.28 -9.60 -3.30
C ASP A 64 1.86 -8.18 -3.28
N LYS A 65 1.08 -7.15 -2.93
CA LYS A 65 1.58 -5.77 -2.81
C LYS A 65 0.87 -4.98 -1.71
N ALA A 66 1.61 -4.17 -0.96
CA ALA A 66 1.04 -3.25 0.01
C ALA A 66 0.65 -1.91 -0.66
N LYS A 67 -0.46 -1.31 -0.22
CA LYS A 67 -0.84 0.07 -0.58
C LYS A 67 0.09 1.09 0.09
N ALA A 68 0.49 0.81 1.34
CA ALA A 68 1.45 1.62 2.09
C ALA A 68 2.08 0.80 3.21
N ALA A 69 3.32 1.12 3.56
CA ALA A 69 4.03 0.51 4.68
C ALA A 69 4.90 1.52 5.44
N PHE A 70 4.81 1.48 6.77
CA PHE A 70 5.53 2.37 7.65
C PHE A 70 6.23 1.57 8.74
N ILE A 71 7.50 1.91 9.00
CA ILE A 71 8.23 1.42 10.16
C ILE A 71 8.26 2.54 11.20
N CYS A 72 7.42 2.40 12.23
CA CYS A 72 7.35 3.33 13.34
C CYS A 72 8.38 2.94 14.41
N THR A 73 9.25 3.87 14.77
CA THR A 73 10.28 3.65 15.80
C THR A 73 10.09 4.63 16.96
N ARG A 74 10.79 4.38 18.07
CA ARG A 74 10.86 5.31 19.21
C ARG A 74 12.06 6.25 19.15
N LEU A 75 12.71 6.37 17.98
CA LEU A 75 13.83 7.29 17.80
C LEU A 75 13.32 8.73 17.73
N ASN A 76 14.03 9.66 18.36
CA ASN A 76 13.68 11.08 18.34
C ASN A 76 14.23 11.84 17.11
N SER A 77 14.83 11.15 16.14
CA SER A 77 15.49 11.79 14.99
C SER A 77 15.23 11.02 13.70
N ALA A 78 14.67 11.73 12.70
CA ALA A 78 14.47 11.22 11.35
C ALA A 78 15.81 10.98 10.64
N GLU A 79 16.81 11.86 10.81
CA GLU A 79 18.16 11.65 10.25
C GLU A 79 18.82 10.38 10.79
N LEU A 80 18.66 10.09 12.08
CA LEU A 80 19.21 8.87 12.66
C LEU A 80 18.52 7.62 12.11
N LEU A 81 17.19 7.65 11.97
CA LEU A 81 16.45 6.55 11.37
C LEU A 81 16.87 6.36 9.90
N ALA A 82 16.96 7.43 9.11
CA ALA A 82 17.42 7.37 7.73
C ALA A 82 18.83 6.78 7.59
N ALA A 83 19.74 7.12 8.51
CA ALA A 83 21.07 6.53 8.55
C ALA A 83 21.06 5.02 8.83
N PHE A 84 20.17 4.57 9.73
CA PHE A 84 19.99 3.14 9.99
C PHE A 84 19.37 2.40 8.81
N CYS A 85 18.34 2.99 8.18
CA CYS A 85 17.75 2.47 6.94
C CYS A 85 18.84 2.32 5.87
N GLN A 86 19.69 3.34 5.69
CA GLN A 86 20.75 3.32 4.68
C GLN A 86 21.82 2.26 4.93
N ILE A 87 22.19 1.98 6.17
CA ILE A 87 23.16 0.92 6.48
C ILE A 87 22.52 -0.47 6.38
N SER A 88 21.21 -0.54 6.54
CA SER A 88 20.42 -1.78 6.39
C SER A 88 19.96 -2.01 4.95
N ASP A 89 20.38 -1.16 4.00
CA ASP A 89 20.00 -1.22 2.57
C ASP A 89 18.48 -1.09 2.34
N ILE A 90 17.83 -0.24 3.14
CA ILE A 90 16.38 0.02 3.10
C ILE A 90 16.13 1.38 2.45
N SER A 91 15.45 1.35 1.29
CA SER A 91 14.96 2.55 0.61
C SER A 91 13.68 3.05 1.30
N ALA A 92 13.76 4.24 1.89
CA ALA A 92 12.68 4.83 2.66
C ALA A 92 12.84 6.35 2.85
N GLU A 93 11.72 7.05 2.95
CA GLU A 93 11.66 8.43 3.42
C GLU A 93 11.38 8.47 4.93
N CYS A 94 12.27 9.07 5.70
CA CYS A 94 12.13 9.16 7.15
C CYS A 94 11.57 10.51 7.58
N ILE A 95 10.55 10.48 8.43
CA ILE A 95 9.84 11.67 8.92
C ILE A 95 9.86 11.68 10.44
N GLY A 96 10.13 12.84 11.03
CA GLY A 96 10.08 13.04 12.47
C GLY A 96 8.64 13.23 12.95
N SER A 97 8.29 12.63 14.08
CA SER A 97 7.04 12.91 14.80
C SER A 97 7.27 12.95 16.31
N GLU A 98 6.31 13.50 17.05
CA GLU A 98 6.31 13.51 18.51
C GLU A 98 6.28 12.09 19.11
N GLN A 99 5.62 11.14 18.44
CA GLN A 99 5.57 9.73 18.84
C GLN A 99 6.87 8.97 18.55
N GLY A 100 7.72 9.53 17.69
CA GLY A 100 8.98 8.97 17.22
C GLY A 100 9.12 9.09 15.70
N ALA A 101 10.33 8.83 15.20
CA ALA A 101 10.63 8.83 13.77
C ALA A 101 9.99 7.63 13.08
N VAL A 102 9.43 7.90 11.90
CA VAL A 102 8.74 6.93 11.06
C VAL A 102 9.46 6.85 9.72
N ALA A 103 9.73 5.64 9.24
CA ALA A 103 10.23 5.41 7.89
C ALA A 103 9.08 4.94 6.99
N VAL A 104 8.85 5.66 5.90
CA VAL A 104 7.94 5.29 4.81
C VAL A 104 8.70 4.37 3.88
N VAL A 105 8.32 3.10 3.78
CA VAL A 105 9.06 2.09 3.02
C VAL A 105 8.65 2.15 1.54
N HIS A 106 9.63 2.21 0.64
CA HIS A 106 9.35 2.23 -0.81
C HIS A 106 9.08 0.85 -1.40
N ASN A 107 9.76 -0.19 -0.90
CA ASN A 107 9.52 -1.55 -1.36
C ASN A 107 8.24 -2.10 -0.71
N LEU A 108 7.15 -2.13 -1.48
CA LEU A 108 5.83 -2.59 -1.06
C LEU A 108 5.48 -3.97 -1.61
N ASP A 109 6.36 -4.58 -2.40
CA ASP A 109 6.11 -5.85 -3.08
C ASP A 109 6.34 -7.04 -2.14
N GLY A 110 5.41 -8.00 -2.14
CA GLY A 110 5.45 -9.22 -1.34
C GLY A 110 5.75 -8.95 0.13
N ASP A 111 6.74 -9.65 0.68
CA ASP A 111 7.25 -9.46 2.05
C ASP A 111 8.33 -8.35 2.16
N GLY A 112 8.44 -7.45 1.17
CA GLY A 112 9.38 -6.34 1.13
C GLY A 112 9.42 -5.50 2.41
N PRO A 113 8.28 -5.00 2.92
CA PRO A 113 8.27 -4.19 4.14
C PRO A 113 8.61 -5.01 5.40
N GLU A 114 8.23 -6.28 5.45
CA GLU A 114 8.58 -7.22 6.51
C GLU A 114 10.08 -7.56 6.51
N ALA A 115 10.69 -7.68 5.34
CA ALA A 115 12.14 -7.87 5.22
C ALA A 115 12.89 -6.63 5.70
N ALA A 116 12.45 -5.44 5.27
CA ALA A 116 13.05 -4.17 5.66
C ALA A 116 13.09 -4.00 7.19
N VAL A 117 11.97 -4.18 7.89
CA VAL A 117 11.96 -4.03 9.36
C VAL A 117 12.79 -5.10 10.07
N LYS A 118 12.86 -6.33 9.53
CA LYS A 118 13.71 -7.39 10.10
C LYS A 118 15.18 -7.02 9.98
N ASP A 119 15.60 -6.56 8.82
CA ASP A 119 16.99 -6.16 8.59
C ASP A 119 17.35 -4.95 9.45
N LEU A 120 16.48 -3.95 9.53
CA LEU A 120 16.66 -2.77 10.39
C LEU A 120 16.86 -3.16 11.86
N THR A 121 15.96 -3.97 12.42
CA THR A 121 15.99 -4.35 13.84
C THR A 121 17.09 -5.36 14.17
N LYS A 122 17.64 -6.05 13.17
CA LYS A 122 18.77 -6.97 13.32
C LYS A 122 20.11 -6.24 13.22
N VAL A 123 20.23 -5.30 12.29
CA VAL A 123 21.45 -4.49 12.08
C VAL A 123 21.64 -3.52 13.24
N VAL A 124 20.57 -2.94 13.76
CA VAL A 124 20.60 -1.98 14.86
C VAL A 124 20.20 -2.66 16.17
N GLY A 125 21.21 -3.14 16.91
CA GLY A 125 21.00 -3.84 18.16
C GLY A 125 20.18 -3.03 19.18
N GLY A 126 19.13 -3.64 19.71
CA GLY A 126 18.22 -3.02 20.70
C GLY A 126 17.15 -2.10 20.12
N LEU A 127 17.13 -1.89 18.79
CA LEU A 127 16.06 -1.17 18.12
C LEU A 127 14.82 -2.06 17.97
N SER A 128 13.67 -1.56 18.39
CA SER A 128 12.37 -2.13 18.08
C SER A 128 11.69 -1.31 16.98
N GLY A 129 11.04 -1.98 16.04
CA GLY A 129 10.21 -1.34 15.01
C GLY A 129 8.79 -1.88 15.08
N LEU A 130 7.79 -0.99 15.02
CA LEU A 130 6.42 -1.37 14.74
C LEU A 130 6.20 -1.21 13.24
N LEU A 131 6.06 -2.32 12.53
CA LEU A 131 5.71 -2.30 11.12
C LEU A 131 4.19 -2.18 11.00
N VAL A 132 3.71 -1.19 10.25
CA VAL A 132 2.30 -1.00 9.92
C VAL A 132 2.15 -1.06 8.40
N VAL A 133 1.40 -2.04 7.91
CA VAL A 133 1.18 -2.27 6.48
C VAL A 133 -0.31 -2.23 6.19
N ASN A 134 -0.70 -1.58 5.10
CA ASN A 134 -2.03 -1.67 4.54
C ASN A 134 -1.98 -2.54 3.27
N ARG A 135 -2.54 -3.75 3.32
CA ARG A 135 -2.75 -4.62 2.14
C ARG A 135 -4.23 -4.66 1.84
N ALA A 136 -4.65 -4.10 0.70
CA ALA A 136 -6.06 -4.03 0.29
C ALA A 136 -7.04 -3.63 1.42
N ASP A 137 -6.81 -2.48 2.03
CA ASP A 137 -7.66 -1.89 3.08
C ASP A 137 -7.68 -2.68 4.40
N LYS A 138 -6.81 -3.69 4.52
CA LYS A 138 -6.53 -4.38 5.75
C LYS A 138 -5.23 -3.85 6.35
N VAL A 139 -5.38 -3.12 7.45
CA VAL A 139 -4.25 -2.62 8.24
C VAL A 139 -3.75 -3.72 9.17
N GLU A 140 -2.48 -4.07 9.04
CA GLU A 140 -1.77 -5.02 9.87
C GLU A 140 -0.62 -4.31 10.57
N ALA A 141 -0.51 -4.49 11.89
CA ALA A 141 0.56 -3.90 12.66
C ALA A 141 1.30 -4.99 13.45
N THR A 142 2.60 -5.11 13.26
CA THR A 142 3.42 -6.17 13.86
C THR A 142 4.67 -5.57 14.50
N VAL A 143 4.94 -5.96 15.74
CA VAL A 143 6.15 -5.52 16.46
C VAL A 143 7.33 -6.39 16.05
N TYR A 144 8.47 -5.78 15.77
CA TYR A 144 9.72 -6.46 15.47
C TYR A 144 10.81 -6.09 16.47
N TYR A 145 11.57 -7.09 16.89
CA TYR A 145 12.72 -6.95 17.77
C TYR A 145 13.80 -7.96 17.39
N ASP A 146 15.04 -7.50 17.25
CA ASP A 146 16.20 -8.34 16.91
C ASP A 146 15.96 -9.22 15.66
N GLY A 147 15.29 -8.64 14.64
CA GLY A 147 14.95 -9.34 13.39
C GLY A 147 13.82 -10.36 13.50
N GLN A 148 13.14 -10.46 14.65
CA GLN A 148 12.05 -11.41 14.89
C GLN A 148 10.70 -10.70 14.92
N ALA A 149 9.72 -11.28 14.23
CA ALA A 149 8.33 -10.85 14.31
C ALA A 149 7.73 -11.28 15.66
N GLY A 150 7.15 -10.32 16.36
CA GLY A 150 6.40 -10.52 17.59
C GLY A 150 4.90 -10.65 17.32
N GLU A 151 4.11 -10.18 18.29
CA GLU A 151 2.66 -10.22 18.21
C GLU A 151 2.11 -9.20 17.20
N GLN A 152 1.13 -9.61 16.42
CA GLN A 152 0.33 -8.72 15.58
C GLN A 152 -0.71 -8.02 16.45
N LEU A 153 -0.69 -6.69 16.42
CA LEU A 153 -1.57 -5.84 17.21
C LEU A 153 -2.75 -5.37 16.36
N PRO A 154 -3.99 -5.45 16.89
CA PRO A 154 -5.15 -4.98 16.15
C PRO A 154 -5.16 -3.44 16.02
N PRO A 155 -5.67 -2.87 14.91
CA PRO A 155 -5.64 -1.43 14.63
C PRO A 155 -6.08 -0.50 15.79
N PRO A 156 -7.17 -0.80 16.52
CA PRO A 156 -7.62 0.06 17.62
C PRO A 156 -6.61 0.21 18.77
N PHE A 157 -5.66 -0.72 18.91
CA PHE A 157 -4.63 -0.66 19.94
C PHE A 157 -3.39 0.10 19.48
N VAL A 158 -3.10 0.11 18.17
CA VAL A 158 -1.89 0.74 17.64
C VAL A 158 -2.10 2.20 17.25
N PHE A 159 -3.24 2.57 16.67
CA PHE A 159 -3.47 3.93 16.16
C PHE A 159 -3.20 5.04 17.19
N PRO A 160 -3.60 4.93 18.47
CA PRO A 160 -3.29 5.97 19.47
C PRO A 160 -1.79 6.17 19.73
N SER A 161 -0.95 5.23 19.31
CA SER A 161 0.51 5.27 19.47
C SER A 161 1.26 5.64 18.19
N LEU A 162 0.58 5.70 17.04
CA LEU A 162 1.17 6.10 15.77
C LEU A 162 1.22 7.62 15.64
N ALA A 163 2.02 8.10 14.68
CA ALA A 163 1.94 9.50 14.28
C ALA A 163 0.61 9.76 13.55
N PRO A 164 -0.01 10.94 13.70
CA PRO A 164 -1.31 11.25 13.09
C PRO A 164 -1.34 11.00 11.58
N PHE A 165 -0.27 11.37 10.87
CA PHE A 165 -0.17 11.15 9.43
C PHE A 165 -0.13 9.67 9.03
N VAL A 166 0.42 8.79 9.88
CA VAL A 166 0.42 7.35 9.62
C VAL A 166 -0.99 6.80 9.76
N GLU A 167 -1.71 7.23 10.80
CA GLU A 167 -3.11 6.87 10.99
C GLU A 167 -3.97 7.35 9.80
N ASP A 168 -3.83 8.61 9.38
CA ASP A 168 -4.59 9.17 8.27
C ASP A 168 -4.35 8.40 6.96
N VAL A 169 -3.08 8.05 6.64
CA VAL A 169 -2.77 7.25 5.46
C VAL A 169 -3.32 5.82 5.58
N MET A 170 -3.20 5.19 6.75
CA MET A 170 -3.73 3.84 6.99
C MET A 170 -5.25 3.77 6.87
N LEU A 171 -5.94 4.85 7.21
CA LEU A 171 -7.39 4.98 7.09
C LEU A 171 -7.84 5.45 5.69
N GLY A 172 -6.90 5.78 4.79
CA GLY A 172 -7.19 6.31 3.46
C GLY A 172 -7.72 7.74 3.45
N ILE A 173 -7.47 8.52 4.52
CA ILE A 173 -7.85 9.93 4.62
C ILE A 173 -6.87 10.81 3.83
N SER A 174 -5.60 10.41 3.77
CA SER A 174 -4.52 11.10 3.04
C SER A 174 -3.64 10.09 2.29
N THR A 175 -2.87 10.56 1.31
CA THR A 175 -1.89 9.73 0.60
C THR A 175 -0.49 9.88 1.21
N VAL A 176 0.41 8.93 0.90
CA VAL A 176 1.82 9.04 1.29
C VAL A 176 2.46 10.29 0.68
N GLN A 177 2.10 10.62 -0.55
CA GLN A 177 2.58 11.79 -1.29
C GLN A 177 2.15 13.09 -0.60
N ASP A 178 0.91 13.18 -0.13
CA ASP A 178 0.43 14.32 0.64
C ASP A 178 1.24 14.53 1.91
N VAL A 179 1.53 13.44 2.64
CA VAL A 179 2.34 13.49 3.87
C VAL A 179 3.75 13.97 3.57
N LEU A 180 4.39 13.46 2.53
CA LEU A 180 5.75 13.86 2.13
C LEU A 180 5.79 15.31 1.67
N ALA A 181 4.77 15.79 0.97
CA ALA A 181 4.69 17.18 0.50
C ALA A 181 4.43 18.18 1.64
N GLN A 182 3.73 17.77 2.69
CA GLN A 182 3.39 18.62 3.84
C GLN A 182 4.45 18.60 4.95
N SER A 183 5.36 17.63 4.94
CA SER A 183 6.38 17.48 5.97
C SER A 183 7.62 18.34 5.66
N ASP A 184 7.98 19.24 6.56
CA ASP A 184 9.16 20.12 6.40
C ASP A 184 10.51 19.37 6.56
N ASP A 185 10.54 18.28 7.33
CA ASP A 185 11.76 17.56 7.74
C ASP A 185 11.78 16.10 7.25
N VAL A 186 11.63 15.91 5.94
CA VAL A 186 11.76 14.59 5.29
C VAL A 186 13.23 14.28 5.00
N VAL A 187 13.69 13.09 5.39
CA VAL A 187 15.07 12.62 5.17
C VAL A 187 15.06 11.29 4.41
N SER A 188 15.53 11.35 3.17
CA SER A 188 15.70 10.16 2.33
C SER A 188 16.92 9.33 2.74
N SER A 189 16.74 8.02 2.90
CA SER A 189 17.87 7.09 3.08
C SER A 189 18.71 6.98 1.81
N ASP A 190 18.07 6.95 0.62
CA ASP A 190 18.73 6.75 -0.67
C ASP A 190 19.68 7.89 -1.06
N ALA A 191 19.30 9.13 -0.72
CA ALA A 191 20.16 10.30 -0.93
C ALA A 191 21.36 10.34 0.04
N MET A 192 21.35 9.52 1.10
CA MET A 192 22.40 9.47 2.10
C MET A 192 23.50 8.48 1.69
N GLY A 193 24.72 8.94 1.45
CA GLY A 193 25.84 8.01 1.28
C GLY A 193 26.19 7.27 2.59
N GLN A 194 26.69 6.03 2.51
CA GLN A 194 27.07 5.23 3.71
C GLN A 194 28.00 5.98 4.67
N THR A 195 28.99 6.73 4.15
CA THR A 195 29.91 7.53 4.98
C THR A 195 29.17 8.58 5.82
N ARG A 196 28.15 9.23 5.26
CA ARG A 196 27.32 10.20 5.99
C ARG A 196 26.48 9.49 7.03
N ALA A 197 25.89 8.34 6.70
CA ALA A 197 25.09 7.54 7.63
C ALA A 197 25.88 7.13 8.88
N TYR A 198 27.08 6.55 8.71
CA TYR A 198 27.96 6.22 9.85
C TYR A 198 28.35 7.45 10.66
N GLY A 199 28.58 8.59 9.99
CA GLY A 199 28.86 9.86 10.67
C GLY A 199 27.70 10.36 11.54
N ILE A 200 26.45 10.23 11.08
CA ILE A 200 25.25 10.59 11.84
C ILE A 200 25.10 9.67 13.05
N ILE A 201 25.24 8.36 12.86
CA ILE A 201 25.14 7.38 13.95
C ILE A 201 26.20 7.63 15.01
N ALA A 202 27.45 7.90 14.60
CA ALA A 202 28.52 8.20 15.53
C ALA A 202 28.19 9.43 16.39
N LYS A 203 27.66 10.51 15.80
CA LYS A 203 27.23 11.71 16.55
C LYS A 203 26.16 11.39 17.58
N HIS A 204 25.19 10.57 17.23
CA HIS A 204 24.08 10.20 18.11
C HIS A 204 24.46 9.16 19.18
N THR A 205 25.42 8.28 18.89
CA THR A 205 25.87 7.23 19.84
C THR A 205 26.90 7.77 20.83
N HIS A 206 27.72 8.75 20.42
CA HIS A 206 28.75 9.33 21.28
C HIS A 206 28.19 10.28 22.34
N MET A 207 26.97 10.81 22.15
CA MET A 207 26.33 11.76 23.07
C MET A 207 25.84 11.12 24.39
N GLY A 208 25.86 9.79 24.51
CA GLY A 208 25.50 9.04 25.73
C GLY A 208 26.68 8.57 26.58
N GLY A 209 27.93 8.79 26.15
CA GLY A 209 29.14 8.42 26.88
C GLY A 209 29.46 9.43 27.98
N GLY A 210 28.66 9.42 29.05
CA GLY A 210 28.79 10.30 30.20
C GLY A 210 30.22 10.39 30.74
N GLN A 211 30.73 11.62 30.80
CA GLN A 211 31.89 12.00 31.60
C GLN A 211 31.60 11.61 33.05
N SER A 212 32.16 10.49 33.50
CA SER A 212 32.20 10.17 34.93
C SER A 212 33.31 11.01 35.54
N SER A 213 32.98 12.21 36.02
CA SER A 213 33.82 12.90 36.99
C SER A 213 33.88 12.04 38.25
N ILE A 214 35.04 11.43 38.48
CA ILE A 214 35.44 10.96 39.80
C ILE A 214 35.77 12.22 40.62
N GLU A 215 34.96 12.49 41.63
CA GLU A 215 35.30 13.30 42.80
C GLU A 215 35.42 12.39 44.03
#